data_AF-A0AB37QPQ3-F1
#
_entry.id   AF-A0AB37QPQ3-F1
#
_cell.length_a   1.000
_cell.length_b   1.000
_cell.length_c   1.000
_cell.angle_alpha   90.00
_cell.angle_beta   90.00
_cell.angle_gamma   90.00
#
_symmetry.space_group_name_H-M   'P 1'
#
loop_
_entity.id
_entity.type
_entity.pdbx_description
1 polymer ?
#
loop_
_entity_poly.entity_id
_entity_poly.type
_entity_poly.pdbx_seq_one_letter_code
_entity_poly.pdbx_strand_id
1 'polypeptide(L)' 'MTLVDHNHETFGGRYNLDISNFQDVINHGKIMNTSEKNRHNEWVQQVQSNAEKRDFSYISLAV' A
#
# COMPACT_ATOMS: atom_id res chain seq x y z
N MET A 1 11.87 -5.92 2.30
CA MET A 1 10.80 -5.96 3.31
C MET A 1 9.89 -4.78 3.02
N THR A 2 8.60 -5.04 2.88
CA THR A 2 7.68 -4.14 2.19
C THR A 2 6.86 -3.41 3.24
N LEU A 3 6.77 -2.08 3.15
CA LEU A 3 6.20 -1.21 4.16
C LEU A 3 4.74 -1.56 4.47
N VAL A 4 4.00 -2.04 3.47
CA VAL A 4 2.58 -2.42 3.61
C VAL A 4 2.36 -3.81 4.23
N ASP A 5 3.41 -4.63 4.39
CA ASP A 5 3.28 -5.99 4.97
C ASP A 5 2.89 -5.95 6.45
N HIS A 6 3.17 -4.84 7.14
CA HIS A 6 2.81 -4.66 8.55
C HIS A 6 1.32 -4.41 8.78
N ASN A 7 0.55 -4.03 7.75
CA ASN A 7 -0.89 -3.76 7.86
C ASN A 7 -1.68 -4.71 6.94
N HIS A 8 -1.75 -5.98 7.37
CA HIS A 8 -2.43 -7.02 6.61
C HIS A 8 -3.95 -6.77 6.50
N GLU A 9 -4.59 -6.19 7.52
CA GLU A 9 -6.03 -5.88 7.49
C GLU A 9 -6.40 -4.92 6.37
N THR A 10 -5.54 -3.94 6.08
CA THR A 10 -5.82 -2.90 5.07
C THR A 10 -5.32 -3.29 3.67
N PHE A 11 -4.16 -3.94 3.56
CA PHE A 11 -3.51 -4.20 2.26
C PHE A 11 -3.48 -5.67 1.86
N GLY A 12 -3.74 -6.60 2.77
CA GLY A 12 -3.77 -8.05 2.51
C GLY A 12 -2.48 -8.62 1.92
N GLY A 13 -1.34 -7.93 2.11
CA GLY A 13 -0.07 -8.29 1.46
C GLY A 13 -0.06 -8.14 -0.06
N ARG A 14 -1.00 -7.39 -0.65
CA ARG A 14 -1.25 -7.39 -2.10
C ARG A 14 -0.47 -6.36 -2.90
N TYR A 15 0.18 -5.43 -2.24
CA TYR A 15 0.86 -4.31 -2.89
C TYR A 15 2.35 -4.39 -2.62
N ASN A 16 3.14 -4.00 -3.61
CA ASN A 16 4.57 -3.82 -3.48
C ASN A 16 4.87 -2.34 -3.20
N LEU A 17 5.12 -2.02 -1.93
CA LEU A 17 5.59 -0.70 -1.49
C LEU A 17 6.80 -0.88 -0.59
N ASP A 18 7.98 -0.56 -1.09
CA ASP A 18 9.20 -0.54 -0.31
C ASP A 18 9.87 0.84 -0.40
N ILE A 19 11.05 0.98 0.19
CA ILE A 19 11.74 2.28 0.22
C ILE A 19 12.19 2.74 -1.17
N SER A 20 12.36 1.81 -2.12
CA SER A 20 12.85 2.11 -3.47
C SER A 20 11.77 2.75 -4.35
N ASN A 21 10.50 2.37 -4.17
CA ASN A 21 9.37 2.93 -4.92
C ASN A 21 8.46 3.87 -4.08
N PHE A 22 8.86 4.18 -2.84
CA PHE A 22 8.04 4.96 -1.93
C PHE A 22 7.65 6.32 -2.48
N GLN A 23 8.58 7.05 -3.10
CA GLN A 23 8.33 8.40 -3.63
C GLN A 23 7.44 8.39 -4.88
N ASP A 24 7.40 7.27 -5.61
CA ASP A 24 6.54 7.12 -6.80
C ASP A 24 5.10 6.80 -6.42
N VAL A 25 4.93 6.05 -5.32
CA VAL A 25 3.61 5.63 -4.84
C VAL A 25 3.00 6.67 -3.90
N ILE A 26 3.80 7.25 -3.01
CA ILE A 26 3.35 8.11 -1.90
C ILE A 26 3.77 9.56 -2.13
N ASN A 27 2.76 10.41 -2.28
CA ASN A 27 2.92 11.85 -2.17
C ASN A 27 2.73 12.29 -0.71
N HIS A 28 3.85 12.39 0.00
CA HIS A 28 3.86 12.81 1.40
C HIS A 28 3.30 14.22 1.61
N GLY A 29 3.59 15.17 0.71
CA GLY A 29 3.07 16.53 0.78
C GLY A 29 1.55 16.58 0.72
N LYS A 30 0.94 15.76 -0.14
CA LYS A 30 -0.51 15.63 -0.24
C LYS A 30 -1.12 15.06 1.03
N ILE A 31 -0.52 14.03 1.63
CA ILE A 31 -0.98 13.45 2.90
C ILE A 31 -0.93 14.50 4.01
N MET A 32 0.17 15.26 4.12
CA MET A 32 0.32 16.28 5.17
C MET A 32 -0.66 17.45 5.03
N ASN A 33 -1.10 17.76 3.81
CA ASN A 33 -2.11 18.80 3.54
C ASN A 33 -3.56 18.32 3.71
N THR A 34 -3.79 17.03 3.94
CA THR A 34 -5.11 16.47 4.22
C THR A 34 -5.44 16.60 5.72
N SER A 35 -6.72 16.76 6.05
CA SER A 35 -7.15 16.79 7.45
C SER A 35 -6.74 15.52 8.20
N GLU A 36 -6.43 15.64 9.50
CA GLU A 36 -5.95 14.51 10.32
C GLU A 36 -6.88 13.28 10.23
N LYS A 37 -8.19 13.51 10.27
CA LYS A 37 -9.23 12.48 10.13
C LYS A 37 -9.16 11.71 8.80
N ASN A 38 -8.65 12.35 7.74
CA ASN A 38 -8.61 11.79 6.38
C ASN A 38 -7.21 11.34 5.95
N ARG A 39 -6.16 11.59 6.74
CA ARG A 39 -4.78 11.23 6.40
C ARG A 39 -4.59 9.73 6.16
N HIS A 40 -5.22 8.91 6.99
CA HIS A 40 -5.17 7.46 6.82
C HIS A 40 -5.80 7.05 5.48
N ASN A 41 -6.99 7.56 5.16
CA ASN A 41 -7.68 7.24 3.90
C ASN A 41 -6.89 7.70 2.68
N GLU A 42 -6.30 8.89 2.71
CA GLU A 42 -5.45 9.39 1.62
C GLU A 42 -4.24 8.48 1.40
N TRP A 43 -3.59 8.04 2.48
CA TRP A 43 -2.48 7.08 2.39
C TRP A 43 -2.93 5.76 1.77
N VAL A 44 -4.04 5.18 2.24
CA VAL A 44 -4.58 3.93 1.68
C VAL A 44 -4.89 4.08 0.19
N GLN A 45 -5.53 5.17 -0.20
CA GLN A 45 -5.88 5.42 -1.59
C GLN A 45 -4.66 5.55 -2.50
N GLN A 46 -3.60 6.23 -2.06
CA GLN A 46 -2.38 6.34 -2.84
C GLN A 46 -1.71 4.99 -3.06
N VAL A 47 -1.60 4.15 -2.01
CA VAL A 47 -1.07 2.79 -2.16
C VAL A 47 -1.92 1.98 -3.13
N GLN A 48 -3.24 1.98 -2.99
CA GLN A 48 -4.13 1.20 -3.85
C GLN A 48 -4.14 1.66 -5.31
N SER A 49 -3.90 2.95 -5.56
CA SER A 49 -3.95 3.54 -6.89
C SER A 49 -2.61 3.48 -7.63
N ASN A 50 -1.49 3.61 -6.90
CA ASN A 50 -0.18 3.83 -7.50
C ASN A 50 0.80 2.67 -7.28
N ALA A 51 0.62 1.85 -6.23
CA ALA A 51 1.53 0.75 -5.98
C ALA A 51 1.26 -0.41 -6.94
N GLU A 52 2.32 -1.03 -7.42
CA GLU A 52 2.21 -2.29 -8.16
C GLU A 52 1.58 -3.36 -7.28
N LYS A 53 0.66 -4.13 -7.85
CA LYS A 53 0.12 -5.31 -7.17
C LYS A 53 1.14 -6.43 -7.28
N ARG A 54 1.33 -7.16 -6.19
CA ARG A 54 2.10 -8.39 -6.23
C ARG A 54 1.36 -9.42 -7.05
N ASP A 55 2.07 -10.08 -7.93
CA ASP A 55 1.60 -11.31 -8.53
C ASP A 55 1.45 -12.36 -7.43
N PHE A 56 0.22 -12.62 -7.01
CA PHE A 56 -0.06 -13.82 -6.24
C PHE A 56 -0.03 -14.99 -7.20
N SER A 57 1.02 -15.81 -7.07
CA SER A 57 0.93 -17.20 -7.52
C SER A 57 -0.17 -17.83 -6.68
N TYR A 58 -1.37 -18.01 -7.26
CA TYR A 58 -2.42 -18.81 -6.64
C TYR A 58 -1.89 -20.24 -6.51
N ILE A 59 -1.25 -20.56 -5.39
CA ILE A 59 -1.04 -21.95 -5.01
C ILE A 59 -2.37 -22.41 -4.45
N SER A 60 -3.23 -22.97 -5.31
CA SER A 60 -4.42 -23.69 -4.87
C SER A 60 -3.96 -24.91 -4.08
N LEU A 61 -3.97 -24.80 -2.75
CA LEU A 61 -3.88 -25.96 -1.86
C LEU A 61 -5.24 -26.64 -1.88
N ALA A 62 -5.46 -27.54 -2.85
CA ALA A 62 -6.49 -28.55 -2.72
C ALA A 62 -6.00 -29.54 -1.64
N VAL A 63 -6.66 -29.54 -0.49
CA VAL A 63 -6.60 -30.59 0.55
C VAL A 63 -7.74 -31.55 0.32
#